data_AF-A0AAD9E781-F1
#
_entry.id   AF-A0AAD9E781-F1
#
_cell.length_a   1.000
_cell.length_b   1.000
_cell.length_c   1.000
_cell.angle_alpha   90.00
_cell.angle_beta   90.00
_cell.angle_gamma   90.00
#
_symmetry.space_group_name_H-M   'P 1'
#
loop_
_entity.id
_entity.type
_entity.pdbx_description
1 polymer ?
#
loop_
_entity_poly.entity_id
_entity_poly.type
_entity_poly.pdbx_seq_one_letter_code
_entity_poly.pdbx_strand_id
1 'polypeptide(L)'
;MHGPGQVQGPQDKARWSVASTGCPFMPLVSSVTRFYHRAAPSRGNTVILVVIDKFSKADHFVALPKLPSVKKTTKLFLTPVVHLHGLPSDIVSDRGPQFTSRFWGAFCLLFGAEASLSSSFHPQTNSQTERVNQDLECNLRSLASFCPSSCSEHLLWVEFAHNTLWHSSLGMSPFKCQYGYALPMFTDQEANVGVWSAEQTVRRCLFTW
;
A
#
# COMPACT_ATOMS: atom_id res chain seq x y z
N MET A 1 9.99 -33.66 45.07
CA MET A 1 10.40 -32.97 43.84
C MET A 1 9.16 -32.74 42.98
N HIS A 2 8.61 -31.53 42.99
CA HIS A 2 7.49 -31.10 42.15
C HIS A 2 7.90 -29.76 41.55
N GLY A 3 8.13 -29.73 40.24
CA GLY A 3 8.44 -28.51 39.48
C GLY A 3 7.16 -27.73 39.15
N PRO A 4 7.22 -26.40 39.02
CA PRO A 4 6.03 -25.59 38.83
C PRO A 4 5.51 -25.71 37.40
N GLY A 5 4.21 -25.97 37.27
CA GLY A 5 3.49 -25.98 36.00
C GLY A 5 3.46 -24.58 35.38
N GLN A 6 3.92 -24.47 34.13
CA GLN A 6 3.73 -23.28 33.33
C GLN A 6 2.27 -23.20 32.87
N VAL A 7 1.59 -22.15 33.32
CA VAL A 7 0.29 -21.75 32.81
C VAL A 7 0.50 -21.13 31.43
N GLN A 8 0.20 -21.91 30.39
CA GLN A 8 0.16 -21.42 29.01
C GLN A 8 -1.08 -20.52 28.86
N GLY A 9 -0.92 -19.21 28.97
CA GLY A 9 -1.97 -18.25 28.62
C GLY A 9 -2.33 -18.36 27.14
N PRO A 10 -3.60 -18.15 26.74
CA PRO A 10 -4.01 -18.28 25.36
C PRO A 10 -3.31 -17.20 24.51
N GLN A 11 -2.49 -17.64 23.55
CA GLN A 11 -2.01 -16.81 22.46
C GLN A 11 -3.14 -16.61 21.44
N ASP A 12 -4.13 -15.80 21.81
CA ASP A 12 -5.11 -15.31 20.83
C ASP A 12 -4.45 -14.22 19.97
N LYS A 13 -3.74 -14.67 18.93
CA LYS A 13 -3.44 -13.83 17.76
C LYS A 13 -4.78 -13.50 17.11
N ALA A 14 -5.28 -12.30 17.39
CA ALA A 14 -6.51 -11.78 16.82
C ALA A 14 -6.52 -11.98 15.30
N ARG A 15 -7.38 -12.90 14.86
CA ARG A 15 -7.76 -13.11 13.46
C ARG A 15 -8.65 -11.92 13.09
N TRP A 16 -8.07 -10.89 12.51
CA TRP A 16 -8.82 -9.72 12.06
C TRP A 16 -9.78 -10.12 10.95
N SER A 17 -11.05 -10.29 11.31
CA SER A 17 -12.16 -10.41 10.37
C SER A 17 -12.54 -9.03 9.86
N VAL A 18 -12.54 -8.89 8.53
CA VAL A 18 -12.99 -7.71 7.76
C VAL A 18 -14.41 -7.23 8.15
N ALA A 19 -15.17 -8.04 8.89
CA ALA A 19 -16.56 -7.76 9.23
C ALA A 19 -16.81 -6.91 10.50
N SER A 20 -15.78 -6.60 11.32
CA SER A 20 -16.03 -6.09 12.69
C SER A 20 -15.82 -4.60 12.93
N THR A 21 -15.24 -3.85 11.99
CA THR A 21 -15.08 -2.40 12.12
C THR A 21 -15.95 -1.70 11.10
N GLY A 22 -17.09 -1.14 11.53
CA GLY A 22 -17.96 -0.25 10.74
C GLY A 22 -17.31 1.10 10.39
N CYS A 23 -16.00 1.12 10.15
CA CYS A 23 -15.23 2.29 9.74
C CYS A 23 -14.79 2.10 8.29
N PRO A 24 -15.37 2.81 7.32
CA PRO A 24 -14.98 2.71 5.91
C PRO A 24 -13.64 3.40 5.60
N PHE A 25 -13.03 4.07 6.58
CA PHE A 25 -11.70 4.68 6.47
C PHE A 25 -10.78 3.97 7.46
N MET A 26 -10.12 2.90 7.01
CA MET A 26 -8.96 2.40 7.75
C MET A 26 -7.76 3.27 7.35
N PRO A 27 -7.12 3.99 8.29
CA PRO A 27 -5.84 4.63 8.00
C PRO A 27 -4.88 3.56 7.52
N LEU A 28 -3.93 3.91 6.64
CA LEU A 28 -2.86 2.99 6.24
C LEU A 28 -2.30 2.29 7.47
N VAL A 29 -2.55 0.99 7.60
CA VAL A 29 -2.06 0.27 8.76
C VAL A 29 -0.59 -0.03 8.55
N SER A 30 -0.20 -0.36 7.32
CA SER A 30 1.21 -0.49 6.98
C SER A 30 1.49 -0.38 5.49
N SER A 31 2.63 0.22 5.13
CA SER A 31 3.02 0.41 3.73
C SER A 31 4.31 -0.33 3.39
N VAL A 32 4.47 -0.71 2.13
CA VAL A 32 5.69 -1.28 1.58
C VAL A 32 6.23 -0.35 0.50
N THR A 33 7.45 0.14 0.69
CA THR A 33 8.06 1.14 -0.18
C THR A 33 9.35 0.61 -0.79
N ARG A 34 9.47 0.66 -2.12
CA ARG A 34 10.67 0.19 -2.82
C ARG A 34 10.91 0.89 -4.14
N PHE A 35 12.16 0.80 -4.63
CA PHE A 35 12.53 1.33 -5.95
C PHE A 35 12.71 0.20 -6.97
N TYR A 36 11.97 0.27 -8.07
CA TYR A 36 12.14 -0.60 -9.23
C TYR A 36 13.09 0.04 -10.26
N HIS A 37 14.23 -0.61 -10.50
CA HIS A 37 15.34 -0.06 -11.30
C HIS A 37 15.40 -0.60 -12.74
N ARG A 38 14.54 -1.57 -13.09
CA ARG A 38 14.54 -2.25 -14.41
C ARG A 38 13.42 -1.74 -15.33
N ALA A 39 12.90 -0.54 -15.09
CA ALA A 39 11.99 0.07 -16.04
C ALA A 39 12.80 0.49 -17.28
N ALA A 40 12.32 0.13 -18.47
CA ALA A 40 12.90 0.65 -19.71
C ALA A 40 12.84 2.20 -19.66
N PRO A 41 13.93 2.91 -20.05
CA PRO A 41 13.93 4.36 -20.04
C PRO A 41 12.76 4.91 -20.85
N SER A 42 11.83 5.60 -20.18
CA SER A 42 10.64 6.16 -20.82
C SER A 42 10.51 7.62 -20.43
N ARG A 43 10.54 8.53 -21.41
CA ARG A 43 10.55 9.99 -21.21
C ARG A 43 11.59 10.48 -20.20
N GLY A 44 12.76 9.83 -20.14
CA GLY A 44 13.83 10.16 -19.20
C GLY A 44 13.63 9.59 -17.78
N ASN A 45 12.57 8.82 -17.52
CA ASN A 45 12.35 8.07 -16.28
C ASN A 45 13.01 6.70 -16.33
N THR A 46 13.77 6.36 -15.28
CA THR A 46 14.53 5.09 -15.16
C THR A 46 14.21 4.33 -13.88
N VAL A 47 13.55 4.99 -12.93
CA VAL A 47 13.22 4.43 -11.61
C VAL A 47 11.73 4.60 -11.35
N ILE A 48 11.11 3.59 -10.76
CA ILE A 48 9.73 3.69 -10.27
C ILE A 48 9.77 3.50 -8.75
N LEU A 49 9.26 4.48 -8.00
CA LEU A 49 8.93 4.30 -6.59
C LEU A 49 7.57 3.62 -6.52
N VAL A 50 7.51 2.49 -5.84
CA VAL A 50 6.29 1.72 -5.61
C VAL A 50 5.95 1.80 -4.13
N VAL A 51 4.74 2.25 -3.82
CA VAL A 51 4.18 2.21 -2.47
C VAL A 51 2.94 1.34 -2.47
N ILE A 52 2.85 0.39 -1.55
CA ILE A 52 1.73 -0.55 -1.44
C ILE A 52 1.17 -0.50 -0.03
N ASP A 53 -0.14 -0.37 0.11
CA ASP A 53 -0.81 -0.62 1.38
C ASP A 53 -0.93 -2.13 1.63
N LYS A 54 -0.40 -2.66 2.73
CA LYS A 54 -0.48 -4.10 3.01
C LYS A 54 -1.90 -4.57 3.31
N PHE A 55 -2.77 -3.67 3.77
CA PHE A 55 -4.15 -4.01 4.12
C PHE A 55 -5.04 -4.10 2.88
N SER A 56 -5.23 -2.98 2.18
CA SER A 56 -6.07 -2.91 0.98
C SER A 56 -5.40 -3.48 -0.26
N LYS A 57 -4.07 -3.67 -0.25
CA LYS A 57 -3.26 -4.04 -1.42
C LYS A 57 -3.26 -2.99 -2.52
N ALA A 58 -3.73 -1.79 -2.21
CA ALA A 58 -3.71 -0.67 -3.13
C ALA A 58 -2.26 -0.22 -3.36
N ASP A 59 -1.92 0.11 -4.60
CA ASP A 59 -0.60 0.56 -5.00
C ASP A 59 -0.59 1.99 -5.53
N HIS A 60 0.57 2.61 -5.45
CA HIS A 60 0.88 3.95 -5.96
C HIS A 60 2.23 3.90 -6.66
N PHE A 61 2.27 4.34 -7.91
CA PHE A 61 3.50 4.42 -8.71
C PHE A 61 3.95 5.85 -8.92
N VAL A 62 5.25 6.09 -8.72
CA VAL A 62 5.86 7.37 -9.04
C VAL A 62 7.08 7.15 -9.93
N ALA A 63 6.96 7.56 -11.20
CA ALA A 63 8.06 7.55 -12.16
C ALA A 63 9.09 8.63 -11.82
N LEU A 64 10.38 8.28 -11.88
CA LEU A 64 11.49 9.14 -11.52
C LEU A 64 12.64 9.02 -12.53
N PRO A 65 13.33 10.13 -12.84
CA PRO A 65 14.46 10.13 -13.77
C PRO A 65 15.68 9.37 -13.25
N LYS A 66 15.83 9.34 -11.93
CA LYS A 66 16.90 8.64 -11.21
C LYS A 66 16.49 8.42 -9.76
N LEU A 67 17.29 7.63 -9.05
CA LEU A 67 17.16 7.47 -7.61
C LEU A 67 17.17 8.85 -6.90
N PRO A 68 16.12 9.17 -6.14
CA PRO A 68 16.03 10.43 -5.42
C PRO A 68 16.96 10.44 -4.19
N SER A 69 17.28 11.65 -3.71
CA SER A 69 17.85 11.83 -2.38
C SER A 69 16.82 11.48 -1.31
N VAL A 70 17.27 11.14 -0.10
CA VAL A 70 16.35 10.78 1.00
C VAL A 70 15.29 11.85 1.25
N LYS A 71 15.69 13.13 1.28
CA LYS A 71 14.76 14.25 1.45
C LYS A 71 13.69 14.29 0.35
N LYS A 72 14.07 13.97 -0.88
CA LYS A 72 13.13 13.90 -2.00
C LYS A 72 12.26 12.65 -1.89
N THR A 73 12.80 11.49 -1.52
CA THR A 73 12.01 10.26 -1.23
C THR A 73 10.92 10.53 -0.22
N THR A 74 11.26 11.20 0.89
CA THR A 74 10.31 11.59 1.92
C THR A 74 9.16 12.45 1.38
N LYS A 75 9.47 13.46 0.54
CA LYS A 75 8.41 14.27 -0.10
C LYS A 75 7.54 13.44 -1.04
N LEU A 76 8.17 12.59 -1.85
CA LEU A 76 7.48 11.69 -2.77
C LEU A 76 6.61 10.66 -2.05
N PHE A 77 6.95 10.31 -0.82
CA PHE A 77 6.12 9.46 0.03
C PHE A 77 4.91 10.23 0.59
N LEU A 78 5.12 11.46 1.08
CA LEU A 78 4.04 12.26 1.65
C LEU A 78 2.93 12.61 0.63
N THR A 79 3.29 12.92 -0.62
CA THR A 79 2.34 13.45 -1.61
C THR A 79 1.24 12.47 -2.04
N PRO A 80 1.52 11.22 -2.46
CA PRO A 80 0.46 10.29 -2.84
C PRO A 80 -0.05 9.48 -1.63
N VAL A 81 0.83 9.11 -0.70
CA VAL A 81 0.49 8.11 0.34
C VAL A 81 -0.21 8.78 1.51
N VAL A 82 0.44 9.78 2.11
CA VAL A 82 -0.06 10.42 3.34
C VAL A 82 -1.24 11.33 3.06
N HIS A 83 -1.23 12.01 1.92
CA HIS A 83 -2.34 12.87 1.52
C HIS A 83 -3.65 12.09 1.30
N LEU A 84 -3.57 10.93 0.64
CA LEU A 84 -4.78 10.15 0.29
C LEU A 84 -5.26 9.27 1.44
N HIS A 85 -4.32 8.70 2.21
CA HIS A 85 -4.64 7.59 3.11
C HIS A 85 -4.24 7.80 4.57
N GLY A 86 -3.63 8.95 4.88
CA GLY A 86 -3.11 9.25 6.20
C GLY A 86 -1.74 8.61 6.47
N LEU A 87 -1.26 8.77 7.70
CA LEU A 87 0.05 8.29 8.11
C LEU A 87 0.04 6.79 8.40
N PRO A 88 0.98 6.01 7.85
CA PRO A 88 1.08 4.59 8.16
C PRO A 88 1.61 4.35 9.57
N SER A 89 1.12 3.31 10.25
CA SER A 89 1.67 2.89 11.55
C SER A 89 2.98 2.09 11.44
N ASP A 90 3.20 1.42 10.30
CA ASP A 90 4.45 0.71 9.99
C ASP A 90 4.83 0.88 8.50
N ILE A 91 6.12 1.06 8.23
CA ILE A 91 6.68 1.16 6.89
C ILE A 91 7.77 0.09 6.72
N VAL A 92 7.50 -0.87 5.83
CA VAL A 92 8.50 -1.84 5.37
C VAL A 92 9.16 -1.30 4.10
N SER A 93 10.47 -1.28 4.05
CA SER A 93 11.20 -0.83 2.86
C SER A 93 12.33 -1.77 2.47
N ASP A 94 12.78 -1.72 1.22
CA ASP A 94 14.02 -2.40 0.84
C ASP A 94 15.25 -1.83 1.57
N ARG A 95 16.40 -2.50 1.43
CA ARG A 95 17.67 -2.08 2.05
C ARG A 95 18.39 -0.97 1.27
N GLY A 96 17.69 -0.24 0.42
CA GLY A 96 18.24 0.89 -0.33
C GLY A 96 18.79 1.98 0.61
N PRO A 97 19.81 2.74 0.16
CA PRO A 97 20.46 3.76 0.98
C PRO A 97 19.52 4.88 1.42
N GLN A 98 18.39 5.07 0.71
CA GLN A 98 17.36 6.01 1.11
C GLN A 98 16.70 5.59 2.43
N PHE A 99 16.36 4.31 2.56
CA PHE A 99 15.58 3.81 3.68
C PHE A 99 16.42 3.34 4.88
N THR A 100 17.71 3.07 4.67
CA THR A 100 18.66 2.80 5.76
C THR A 100 19.24 4.07 6.39
N SER A 101 18.94 5.25 5.83
CA SER A 101 19.49 6.51 6.31
C SER A 101 18.92 6.93 7.68
N ARG A 102 19.76 7.59 8.49
CA ARG A 102 19.32 8.19 9.76
C ARG A 102 18.18 9.20 9.58
N PHE A 103 18.16 9.90 8.44
CA PHE A 103 17.11 10.84 8.10
C PHE A 103 15.76 10.13 7.91
N TRP A 104 15.74 8.98 7.25
CA TRP A 104 14.53 8.19 7.07
C TRP A 104 13.99 7.65 8.40
N GLY A 105 14.89 7.12 9.26
CA GLY A 105 14.51 6.69 10.61
C GLY A 105 13.92 7.83 11.43
N ALA A 106 14.57 9.01 11.44
CA ALA A 106 14.05 10.19 12.13
C ALA A 106 12.71 10.68 11.55
N PHE A 107 12.55 10.63 10.22
CA PHE A 107 11.28 10.92 9.56
C PHE A 107 10.18 9.98 10.09
N CYS A 108 10.37 8.66 10.06
CA CYS A 108 9.36 7.71 10.52
C CYS A 108 9.02 7.91 12.01
N LEU A 109 10.03 8.13 12.86
CA LEU A 109 9.84 8.42 14.29
C LEU A 109 8.99 9.67 14.54
N LEU A 110 9.18 10.75 13.77
CA LEU A 110 8.39 11.96 13.89
C LEU A 110 6.90 11.74 13.58
N PHE A 111 6.58 10.77 12.73
CA PHE A 111 5.21 10.41 12.37
C PHE A 111 4.62 9.30 13.24
N GLY A 112 5.39 8.77 14.20
CA GLY A 112 4.97 7.62 15.01
C GLY A 112 4.91 6.31 14.23
N ALA A 113 5.55 6.24 13.06
CA ALA A 113 5.62 5.04 12.24
C ALA A 113 6.82 4.18 12.63
N GLU A 114 6.61 2.87 12.78
CA GLU A 114 7.71 1.91 12.88
C GLU A 114 8.34 1.71 11.50
N ALA A 115 9.66 1.80 11.39
CA ALA A 115 10.38 1.59 10.13
C ALA A 115 11.12 0.26 10.17
N SER A 116 10.72 -0.65 9.28
CA SER A 116 11.32 -1.97 9.17
C SER A 116 11.95 -2.18 7.79
N LEU A 117 13.09 -2.85 7.75
CA LEU A 117 13.74 -3.21 6.48
C LEU A 117 13.28 -4.61 6.08
N SER A 118 12.95 -4.81 4.81
CA SER A 118 12.61 -6.12 4.28
C SER A 118 13.81 -7.05 4.48
N SER A 119 13.53 -8.18 5.14
CA SER A 119 14.49 -9.27 5.28
C SER A 119 14.08 -10.41 4.37
N SER A 120 15.06 -11.09 3.78
CA SER A 120 14.85 -12.31 3.01
C SER A 120 14.36 -13.51 3.87
N PHE A 121 14.13 -13.32 5.18
CA PHE A 121 14.00 -14.40 6.17
C PHE A 121 12.85 -14.22 7.18
N HIS A 122 11.76 -13.50 6.86
CA HIS A 122 10.54 -13.50 7.70
C HIS A 122 9.27 -13.88 6.92
N PRO A 123 9.01 -15.19 6.71
CA PRO A 123 7.96 -15.69 5.81
C PRO A 123 6.54 -15.30 6.22
N GLN A 124 6.27 -15.13 7.51
CA GLN A 124 4.89 -15.04 8.00
C GLN A 124 4.26 -13.66 7.78
N THR A 125 5.04 -12.58 7.93
CA THR A 125 4.59 -11.19 7.70
C THR A 125 4.90 -10.74 6.28
N ASN A 126 6.00 -11.19 5.67
CA ASN A 126 6.34 -10.81 4.30
C ASN A 126 5.53 -11.57 3.24
N SER A 127 5.06 -12.80 3.47
CA SER A 127 4.52 -13.62 2.37
C SER A 127 3.36 -13.00 1.59
N GLN A 128 2.47 -12.25 2.23
CA GLN A 128 1.38 -11.56 1.53
C GLN A 128 1.88 -10.38 0.70
N THR A 129 2.73 -9.55 1.29
CA THR A 129 3.39 -8.44 0.61
C THR A 129 4.30 -8.92 -0.53
N GLU A 130 5.00 -10.03 -0.35
CA GLU A 130 5.89 -10.65 -1.32
C GLU A 130 5.12 -11.03 -2.58
N ARG A 131 3.93 -11.63 -2.43
CA ARG A 131 3.06 -11.99 -3.55
C ARG A 131 2.55 -10.76 -4.30
N VAL A 132 2.06 -9.75 -3.59
CA VAL A 132 1.61 -8.50 -4.23
C VAL A 132 2.78 -7.82 -4.95
N ASN A 133 3.96 -7.77 -4.32
CA ASN A 133 5.16 -7.24 -4.96
C ASN A 133 5.52 -8.02 -6.23
N GLN A 134 5.47 -9.36 -6.21
CA GLN A 134 5.76 -10.22 -7.37
C GLN A 134 4.77 -10.00 -8.51
N ASP A 135 3.48 -9.91 -8.21
CA ASP A 135 2.43 -9.63 -9.19
C ASP A 135 2.66 -8.26 -9.85
N LEU A 136 2.97 -7.24 -9.05
CA LEU A 136 3.31 -5.91 -9.57
C LEU A 136 4.60 -5.89 -10.38
N GLU A 137 5.65 -6.63 -9.99
CA GLU A 137 6.84 -6.77 -10.84
C GLU A 137 6.51 -7.43 -12.17
N CYS A 138 5.65 -8.44 -12.16
CA CYS A 138 5.22 -9.13 -13.37
C CYS A 138 4.49 -8.16 -14.30
N ASN A 139 3.57 -7.36 -13.76
CA ASN A 139 2.85 -6.32 -14.50
C ASN A 139 3.81 -5.27 -15.08
N LEU A 140 4.71 -4.72 -14.26
CA LEU A 140 5.70 -3.72 -14.71
C LEU A 140 6.68 -4.28 -15.74
N ARG A 141 7.09 -5.55 -15.61
CA ARG A 141 7.97 -6.23 -16.58
C ARG A 141 7.28 -6.50 -17.89
N SER A 142 6.00 -6.86 -17.85
CA SER A 142 5.17 -7.06 -19.03
C SER A 142 4.98 -5.74 -19.77
N LEU A 143 4.69 -4.65 -19.03
CA LEU A 143 4.59 -3.30 -19.60
C LEU A 143 5.92 -2.84 -20.23
N ALA A 144 7.03 -3.02 -19.52
CA ALA A 144 8.35 -2.65 -20.04
C ALA A 144 8.74 -3.45 -21.30
N SER A 145 8.27 -4.70 -21.42
CA SER A 145 8.48 -5.53 -22.61
C SER A 145 7.59 -5.09 -23.78
N PHE A 146 6.33 -4.74 -23.51
CA PHE A 146 5.35 -4.39 -24.54
C PHE A 146 5.55 -2.98 -25.09
N CYS A 147 5.84 -2.01 -24.23
CA CYS A 147 5.95 -0.59 -24.58
C CYS A 147 7.14 0.07 -23.83
N PRO A 148 8.39 -0.25 -24.19
CA PRO A 148 9.57 0.22 -23.47
C PRO A 148 9.71 1.74 -23.45
N SER A 149 9.41 2.42 -24.57
CA SER A 149 9.56 3.87 -24.73
C SER A 149 8.50 4.70 -23.99
N SER A 150 7.31 4.14 -23.77
CA SER A 150 6.15 4.79 -23.14
C SER A 150 5.74 4.13 -21.81
N CYS A 151 6.58 3.27 -21.23
CA CYS A 151 6.31 2.58 -19.96
C CYS A 151 5.87 3.55 -18.85
N SER A 152 6.53 4.70 -18.71
CA SER A 152 6.18 5.69 -17.68
C SER A 152 4.80 6.34 -17.88
N GLU A 153 4.31 6.42 -19.11
CA GLU A 153 2.99 6.97 -19.44
C GLU A 153 1.86 6.01 -19.07
N HIS A 154 2.16 4.71 -19.08
CA HIS A 154 1.18 3.66 -18.83
C HIS A 154 1.11 3.25 -17.35
N LEU A 155 1.99 3.76 -16.49
CA LEU A 155 1.97 3.45 -15.05
C LEU A 155 0.64 3.80 -14.41
N LEU A 156 0.03 4.92 -14.81
CA LEU A 156 -1.31 5.30 -14.35
C LEU A 156 -2.34 4.20 -14.66
N TRP A 157 -2.30 3.62 -15.86
CA TRP A 157 -3.23 2.57 -16.26
C TRP A 157 -2.97 1.25 -15.54
N VAL A 158 -1.71 0.93 -15.26
CA VAL A 158 -1.36 -0.27 -14.47
C VAL A 158 -1.85 -0.12 -13.03
N GLU A 159 -1.59 1.03 -12.40
CA GLU A 159 -2.06 1.35 -11.04
C GLU A 159 -3.60 1.31 -10.99
N PHE A 160 -4.25 1.94 -11.96
CA PHE A 160 -5.71 1.95 -12.07
C PHE A 160 -6.28 0.53 -12.21
N ALA A 161 -5.70 -0.28 -13.10
CA ALA A 161 -6.15 -1.65 -13.31
C ALA A 161 -5.95 -2.51 -12.05
N HIS A 162 -4.77 -2.42 -11.41
CA HIS A 162 -4.50 -3.16 -10.18
C HIS A 162 -5.48 -2.78 -9.05
N ASN A 163 -5.72 -1.48 -8.89
CA ASN A 163 -6.58 -0.98 -7.81
C ASN A 163 -8.08 -1.24 -8.04
N THR A 164 -8.53 -1.36 -9.28
CA THR A 164 -9.96 -1.51 -9.61
C THR A 164 -10.39 -2.96 -9.86
N LEU A 165 -9.48 -3.83 -10.29
CA LEU A 165 -9.77 -5.22 -10.59
C LEU A 165 -9.93 -6.08 -9.33
N TRP A 166 -10.61 -7.21 -9.48
CA TRP A 166 -10.86 -8.15 -8.40
C TRP A 166 -9.57 -8.82 -7.90
N HIS A 167 -9.34 -8.77 -6.59
CA HIS A 167 -8.20 -9.42 -5.95
C HIS A 167 -8.68 -10.63 -5.13
N SER A 168 -8.27 -11.83 -5.54
CA SER A 168 -8.77 -13.10 -4.95
C SER A 168 -8.57 -13.21 -3.44
N SER A 169 -7.42 -12.74 -2.93
CA SER A 169 -7.12 -12.75 -1.50
C SER A 169 -7.93 -11.75 -0.66
N LEU A 170 -8.49 -10.70 -1.28
CA LEU A 170 -9.33 -9.71 -0.60
C LEU A 170 -10.82 -10.05 -0.74
N GLY A 171 -11.19 -10.81 -1.78
CA GLY A 171 -12.59 -11.02 -2.13
C GLY A 171 -13.28 -9.73 -2.62
N MET A 172 -12.50 -8.75 -3.07
CA MET A 172 -12.93 -7.48 -3.63
C MET A 172 -11.75 -6.78 -4.33
N SER A 173 -11.96 -5.63 -4.94
CA SER A 173 -10.87 -4.80 -5.46
C SER A 173 -10.17 -4.01 -4.33
N PRO A 174 -8.87 -3.68 -4.47
CA PRO A 174 -8.17 -2.80 -3.53
C PRO A 174 -8.89 -1.48 -3.28
N PHE A 175 -9.42 -0.85 -4.33
CA PHE A 175 -10.21 0.37 -4.26
C PHE A 175 -11.46 0.18 -3.37
N LYS A 176 -12.19 -0.92 -3.55
CA LYS A 176 -13.37 -1.21 -2.73
C LYS A 176 -13.02 -1.51 -1.29
N CYS A 177 -11.88 -2.17 -1.05
CA CYS A 177 -11.37 -2.40 0.30
C CYS A 177 -11.01 -1.08 1.00
N GLN A 178 -10.42 -0.15 0.26
CA GLN A 178 -9.96 1.13 0.77
C GLN A 178 -11.08 2.14 1.04
N TYR A 179 -12.03 2.27 0.11
CA TYR A 179 -13.06 3.31 0.17
C TYR A 179 -14.46 2.79 0.53
N GLY A 180 -14.65 1.48 0.59
CA GLY A 180 -15.93 0.85 0.91
C GLY A 180 -16.95 0.81 -0.24
N TYR A 181 -16.61 1.31 -1.43
CA TYR A 181 -17.46 1.27 -2.62
C TYR A 181 -16.68 0.87 -3.86
N ALA A 182 -17.36 0.30 -4.86
CA ALA A 182 -16.74 -0.03 -6.14
C ALA A 182 -16.63 1.24 -7.00
N LEU A 183 -15.49 1.44 -7.65
CA LEU A 183 -15.36 2.53 -8.62
C LEU A 183 -16.31 2.27 -9.80
N PRO A 184 -17.25 3.19 -10.11
CA PRO A 184 -18.05 3.07 -11.32
C PRO A 184 -17.14 3.33 -12.51
N MET A 185 -16.82 2.29 -13.29
CA MET A 185 -15.94 2.43 -14.46
C MET A 185 -16.66 3.11 -15.63
N PHE A 186 -18.00 3.04 -15.62
CA PHE A 186 -18.87 3.62 -16.63
C PHE A 186 -20.03 4.36 -15.95
N THR A 187 -20.55 5.40 -16.60
CA THR A 187 -21.61 6.27 -16.07
C THR A 187 -22.93 5.54 -15.78
N ASP A 188 -23.22 4.46 -16.50
CA ASP A 188 -24.36 3.58 -16.26
C ASP A 188 -24.24 2.76 -14.97
N GLN A 189 -23.02 2.59 -14.45
CA GLN A 189 -22.77 1.88 -13.19
C GLN A 189 -22.91 2.78 -11.95
N GLU A 190 -22.96 4.11 -12.11
CA GLU A 190 -23.07 5.06 -10.99
C GLU A 190 -24.31 4.83 -10.13
N ALA A 191 -25.45 4.49 -10.73
CA ALA A 191 -26.69 4.21 -10.01
C ALA A 191 -26.61 2.95 -9.12
N ASN A 192 -25.69 2.03 -9.40
CA ASN A 192 -25.48 0.79 -8.65
C ASN A 192 -24.43 0.93 -7.54
N VAL A 193 -23.68 2.03 -7.51
CA VAL A 193 -22.71 2.33 -6.43
C VAL A 193 -23.47 2.97 -5.29
N GLY A 194 -24.08 2.13 -4.43
CA GLY A 194 -24.63 2.62 -3.17
C GLY A 194 -23.52 3.28 -2.35
N VAL A 195 -23.51 4.61 -2.27
CA VAL A 195 -22.52 5.37 -1.49
C VAL A 195 -22.91 5.31 -0.02
N TRP A 196 -22.65 4.16 0.63
CA TRP A 196 -22.83 3.97 2.07
C TRP A 196 -22.10 5.04 2.90
N SER A 197 -21.02 5.59 2.34
CA SER A 197 -20.20 6.64 2.94
C SER A 197 -20.95 7.96 3.16
N ALA A 198 -21.86 8.39 2.28
CA ALA A 198 -22.53 9.68 2.45
C ALA A 198 -23.47 9.66 3.68
N GLU A 199 -24.27 8.61 3.80
CA GLU A 199 -25.16 8.41 4.96
C GLU A 199 -24.37 8.21 6.26
N GLN A 200 -23.27 7.45 6.23
CA GLN A 200 -22.41 7.26 7.40
C GLN A 200 -21.60 8.51 7.77
N THR A 201 -21.20 9.34 6.80
CA THR A 201 -20.53 10.62 7.03
C THR A 201 -21.50 11.63 7.64
N VAL A 202 -22.74 11.71 7.15
CA VAL A 202 -23.80 12.52 7.77
C VAL A 202 -24.07 12.04 9.21
N ARG A 203 -24.21 10.73 9.43
CA ARG A 203 -24.39 10.16 10.78
C ARG A 203 -23.19 10.41 11.70
N ARG A 204 -21.95 10.42 11.17
CA ARG A 204 -20.74 10.78 11.93
C ARG A 204 -20.67 12.26 12.27
N CYS A 205 -21.00 13.14 11.33
CA CYS A 205 -21.08 14.59 11.59
C CYS A 205 -22.10 14.89 12.69
N LEU A 206 -23.24 14.18 12.71
CA LEU A 206 -24.25 14.29 13.77
C LEU A 206 -23.82 13.71 15.13
N PHE A 207 -22.81 12.85 15.18
CA PHE A 207 -22.29 12.26 16.42
C PHE A 207 -21.04 12.97 16.96
N THR A 208 -20.34 13.73 16.10
CA THR A 208 -19.07 14.38 16.41
C THR A 208 -19.24 15.85 16.76
N TRP A 209 -20.38 16.46 16.41
CA TRP A 209 -20.73 17.86 16.69
C TRP A 209 -22.03 17.96 17.50
#